data_AF-A0A371Y502-F1
#
_entry.id   AF-A0A371Y502-F1
#
_cell.length_a   1.000
_cell.length_b   1.000
_cell.length_c   1.000
_cell.angle_alpha   90.00
_cell.angle_beta   90.00
_cell.angle_gamma   90.00
#
_symmetry.space_group_name_H-M   'P 1'
#
loop_
_entity.id
_entity.type
_entity.pdbx_description
1 polymer ?
#
loop_
_entity_poly.entity_id
_entity_poly.type
_entity_poly.pdbx_seq_one_letter_code
_entity_poly.pdbx_strand_id
1 'polypeptide(L)'
;MTDSDLSVLRERADKGDKDAVGELIELAAELGDMDELRCLSDGGNVTATDLLIEMAGERGDLGELRRLSDAGNVTATDQLIELATEYGDLGELRRLADKGNATAAEQLAELTAE
;
A
#
# COMPACT_ATOMS: atom_id res chain seq x y z
N MET A 1 -24.44 -8.04 5.09
CA MET A 1 -24.53 -6.58 4.91
C MET A 1 -25.15 -6.30 3.56
N THR A 2 -26.06 -5.34 3.45
CA THR A 2 -26.63 -4.90 2.15
C THR A 2 -25.85 -3.71 1.60
N ASP A 3 -25.96 -3.45 0.30
CA ASP A 3 -25.36 -2.27 -0.35
C ASP A 3 -25.82 -0.94 0.28
N SER A 4 -27.06 -0.92 0.79
CA SER A 4 -27.61 0.20 1.55
C SER A 4 -26.95 0.38 2.92
N ASP A 5 -26.59 -0.70 3.61
CA ASP A 5 -25.92 -0.62 4.92
C ASP A 5 -24.49 -0.07 4.77
N LEU A 6 -23.77 -0.52 3.72
CA LEU A 6 -22.46 0.00 3.36
C LEU A 6 -22.48 1.49 3.03
N SER A 7 -23.49 1.92 2.27
CA SER A 7 -23.63 3.33 1.88
C SER A 7 -23.84 4.24 3.11
N VAL A 8 -24.65 3.80 4.08
CA VAL A 8 -24.84 4.53 5.34
C VAL A 8 -23.56 4.55 6.17
N LEU A 9 -22.80 3.46 6.17
CA LEU A 9 -21.54 3.36 6.89
C LEU A 9 -20.48 4.32 6.31
N ARG A 10 -20.33 4.36 4.97
CA ARG A 10 -19.47 5.33 4.27
C ARG A 10 -19.87 6.78 4.58
N GLU A 11 -21.16 7.10 4.52
CA GLU A 11 -21.62 8.47 4.83
C GLU A 11 -21.26 8.90 6.27
N ARG A 12 -21.34 7.97 7.23
CA ARG A 12 -20.92 8.24 8.62
C ARG A 12 -19.41 8.42 8.72
N ALA A 13 -18.63 7.54 8.08
CA ALA A 13 -17.18 7.64 8.04
C ALA A 13 -16.70 8.97 7.43
N ASP A 14 -17.31 9.40 6.32
CA ASP A 14 -17.03 10.69 5.66
C ASP A 14 -17.32 11.90 6.57
N LYS A 15 -18.25 11.76 7.52
CA LYS A 15 -18.54 12.77 8.55
C LYS A 15 -17.59 12.71 9.75
N GLY A 16 -16.60 11.83 9.72
CA GLY A 16 -15.59 11.64 10.78
C GLY A 16 -16.02 10.70 11.91
N ASP A 17 -17.04 9.87 11.69
CA ASP A 17 -17.42 8.82 12.64
C ASP A 17 -16.35 7.73 12.66
N LYS A 18 -15.56 7.70 13.75
CA LYS A 18 -14.42 6.78 13.90
C LYS A 18 -14.85 5.32 14.00
N ASP A 19 -16.01 5.06 14.56
CA ASP A 19 -16.51 3.68 14.68
C ASP A 19 -16.90 3.18 13.29
N ALA A 20 -17.55 4.02 12.48
CA ALA A 20 -17.86 3.70 11.10
C ALA A 20 -16.61 3.50 10.23
N VAL A 21 -15.57 4.32 10.43
CA VAL A 21 -14.26 4.12 9.79
C VAL A 21 -13.65 2.78 10.18
N GLY A 22 -13.68 2.42 11.47
CA GLY A 22 -13.16 1.13 11.95
C GLY A 22 -13.89 -0.05 11.31
N GLU A 23 -15.23 -0.01 11.29
CA GLU A 23 -16.05 -1.05 10.66
C GLU A 23 -15.77 -1.19 9.16
N LEU A 24 -15.56 -0.08 8.43
CA LEU A 24 -15.19 -0.14 7.01
C LEU A 24 -13.83 -0.78 6.79
N ILE A 25 -12.84 -0.47 7.63
CA ILE A 25 -11.50 -1.04 7.53
C ILE A 25 -11.54 -2.54 7.76
N GLU A 26 -12.21 -2.98 8.82
CA GLU A 26 -12.34 -4.41 9.14
C GLU A 26 -13.02 -5.16 8.00
N LEU A 27 -14.13 -4.63 7.49
CA LEU A 27 -14.86 -5.25 6.40
C LEU A 27 -14.05 -5.27 5.10
N ALA A 28 -13.38 -4.17 4.75
CA ALA A 28 -12.54 -4.11 3.56
C ALA A 28 -11.38 -5.10 3.66
N ALA A 29 -10.79 -5.26 4.85
CA ALA A 29 -9.76 -6.25 5.09
C ALA A 29 -10.27 -7.69 4.91
N GLU A 30 -11.42 -8.01 5.51
CA GLU A 30 -12.04 -9.33 5.41
C GLU A 30 -12.44 -9.70 3.97
N LEU A 31 -12.91 -8.72 3.20
CA LEU A 31 -13.31 -8.91 1.81
C LEU A 31 -12.13 -8.82 0.82
N GLY A 32 -10.96 -8.37 1.28
CA GLY A 32 -9.84 -8.05 0.41
C GLY A 32 -10.10 -6.86 -0.53
N ASP A 33 -10.99 -5.94 -0.14
CA ASP A 33 -11.36 -4.75 -0.91
C ASP A 33 -10.26 -3.69 -0.83
N MET A 34 -9.27 -3.82 -1.72
CA MET A 34 -8.15 -2.88 -1.82
C MET A 34 -8.61 -1.47 -2.25
N ASP A 35 -9.74 -1.35 -2.96
CA ASP A 35 -10.23 -0.05 -3.42
C ASP A 35 -10.80 0.75 -2.25
N GLU A 36 -11.54 0.11 -1.35
CA GLU A 36 -12.01 0.74 -0.11
C GLU A 36 -10.84 1.11 0.82
N LEU A 37 -9.88 0.20 1.02
CA LEU A 37 -8.67 0.49 1.81
C LEU A 37 -7.87 1.66 1.21
N ARG A 38 -7.77 1.74 -0.12
CA ARG A 38 -7.13 2.85 -0.81
C ARG A 38 -7.86 4.17 -0.57
N CYS A 39 -9.18 4.19 -0.66
CA CYS A 39 -9.96 5.39 -0.40
C CYS A 39 -9.75 5.91 1.05
N LEU A 40 -9.76 5.00 2.03
CA LEU A 40 -9.53 5.33 3.43
C LEU A 40 -8.08 5.78 3.68
N SER A 41 -7.10 5.13 3.04
CA SER A 41 -5.68 5.50 3.08
C SER A 41 -5.44 6.90 2.51
N ASP A 42 -6.04 7.21 1.35
CA ASP A 42 -5.95 8.54 0.72
C ASP A 42 -6.65 9.61 1.57
N GLY A 43 -7.63 9.23 2.38
CA GLY A 43 -8.23 10.05 3.45
C GLY A 43 -7.33 10.26 4.68
N GLY A 44 -6.12 9.70 4.69
CA GLY A 44 -5.15 9.81 5.77
C GLY A 44 -5.32 8.76 6.88
N ASN A 45 -6.10 7.70 6.65
CA ASN A 45 -6.22 6.63 7.63
C ASN A 45 -4.97 5.73 7.61
N VAL A 46 -4.22 5.76 8.70
CA VAL A 46 -2.96 5.01 8.83
C VAL A 46 -3.20 3.50 8.85
N THR A 47 -4.22 3.02 9.58
CA THR A 47 -4.53 1.58 9.64
C THR A 47 -4.92 1.01 8.28
N ALA A 48 -5.73 1.75 7.51
CA ALA A 48 -6.06 1.36 6.14
C ALA A 48 -4.82 1.35 5.23
N THR A 49 -3.90 2.30 5.45
CA THR A 49 -2.62 2.34 4.71
C THR A 49 -1.76 1.12 5.01
N ASP A 50 -1.62 0.74 6.27
CA ASP A 50 -0.83 -0.42 6.68
C ASP A 50 -1.39 -1.72 6.09
N LEU A 51 -2.71 -1.92 6.17
CA LEU A 51 -3.39 -3.08 5.57
C LEU A 51 -3.26 -3.12 4.05
N LEU A 52 -3.32 -1.96 3.39
CA LEU A 52 -3.14 -1.87 1.95
C LEU A 52 -1.71 -2.26 1.54
N ILE A 53 -0.70 -1.87 2.32
CA ILE A 53 0.70 -2.26 2.09
C ILE A 53 0.88 -3.77 2.28
N GLU A 54 0.35 -4.33 3.37
CA GLU A 54 0.41 -5.77 3.65
C GLU A 54 -0.20 -6.57 2.51
N MET A 55 -1.44 -6.23 2.12
CA MET A 55 -2.13 -6.91 1.03
C MET A 55 -1.44 -6.73 -0.33
N ALA A 56 -0.92 -5.54 -0.63
CA ALA A 56 -0.16 -5.31 -1.85
C ALA A 56 1.11 -6.16 -1.86
N GLY A 57 1.77 -6.29 -0.71
CA GLY A 57 2.94 -7.15 -0.53
C GLY A 57 2.63 -8.61 -0.80
N GLU A 58 1.61 -9.15 -0.12
CA GLU A 58 1.17 -10.55 -0.29
C GLU A 58 0.74 -10.89 -1.73
N ARG A 59 0.19 -9.91 -2.45
CA ARG A 59 -0.27 -10.09 -3.83
C ARG A 59 0.80 -9.79 -4.88
N GLY A 60 1.98 -9.30 -4.48
CA GLY A 60 3.01 -8.85 -5.41
C GLY A 60 2.59 -7.60 -6.22
N ASP A 61 1.69 -6.77 -5.68
CA ASP A 61 1.22 -5.55 -6.34
C ASP A 61 2.25 -4.42 -6.20
N LEU A 62 3.30 -4.49 -7.03
CA LEU A 62 4.31 -3.45 -7.14
C LEU A 62 3.73 -2.09 -7.52
N GLY A 63 2.58 -2.06 -8.22
CA GLY A 63 1.93 -0.82 -8.64
C GLY A 63 1.40 -0.02 -7.45
N GLU A 64 0.69 -0.70 -6.54
CA GLU A 64 0.17 -0.08 -5.32
C GLU A 64 1.29 0.34 -4.37
N LEU A 65 2.29 -0.53 -4.16
CA LEU A 65 3.45 -0.21 -3.33
C LEU A 65 4.25 0.98 -3.90
N ARG A 66 4.42 1.05 -5.22
CA ARG A 66 5.04 2.21 -5.89
C ARG A 66 4.24 3.48 -5.67
N ARG A 67 2.91 3.43 -5.77
CA ARG A 67 2.04 4.59 -5.54
C ARG A 67 2.23 5.14 -4.12
N LEU A 68 2.19 4.26 -3.11
CA LEU A 68 2.36 4.62 -1.71
C LEU A 68 3.79 5.11 -1.41
N SER A 69 4.80 4.46 -1.98
CA SER A 69 6.21 4.90 -1.90
C SER A 69 6.41 6.29 -2.49
N ASP A 70 5.81 6.57 -3.65
CA ASP A 70 5.88 7.88 -4.31
C ASP A 70 5.12 8.97 -3.53
N ALA A 71 4.14 8.59 -2.72
CA ALA A 71 3.49 9.46 -1.74
C ALA A 71 4.32 9.67 -0.44
N GLY A 72 5.49 9.05 -0.34
CA GLY A 72 6.42 9.18 0.78
C GLY A 72 6.21 8.16 1.90
N ASN A 73 5.42 7.11 1.68
CA ASN A 73 5.30 6.03 2.66
C ASN A 73 6.57 5.16 2.67
N VAL A 74 7.28 5.20 3.79
CA VAL A 74 8.56 4.49 3.96
C VAL A 74 8.34 2.97 4.01
N THR A 75 7.34 2.47 4.74
CA THR A 75 7.03 1.05 4.83
C THR A 75 6.70 0.46 3.45
N ALA A 76 5.92 1.18 2.63
CA ALA A 76 5.64 0.77 1.26
C ALA A 76 6.89 0.76 0.38
N THR A 77 7.81 1.72 0.61
CA THR A 77 9.09 1.77 -0.11
C THR A 77 9.96 0.56 0.23
N ASP A 78 10.02 0.17 1.50
CA ASP A 78 10.80 -1.00 1.93
C ASP A 78 10.21 -2.28 1.33
N GLN A 79 8.88 -2.46 1.37
CA GLN A 79 8.21 -3.62 0.78
C GLN A 79 8.39 -3.68 -0.74
N LEU A 80 8.39 -2.52 -1.41
CA LEU A 80 8.61 -2.41 -2.85
C LEU A 80 10.03 -2.83 -3.23
N ILE A 81 11.04 -2.47 -2.43
CA ILE A 81 12.43 -2.89 -2.65
C ILE A 81 12.56 -4.40 -2.48
N GLU A 82 12.00 -4.96 -1.41
CA GLU A 82 12.05 -6.40 -1.14
C GLU A 82 11.49 -7.21 -2.31
N LEU A 83 10.29 -6.86 -2.78
CA LEU A 83 9.65 -7.57 -3.90
C LEU A 83 10.35 -7.30 -5.24
N ALA A 84 10.83 -6.07 -5.48
CA ALA A 84 11.60 -5.78 -6.68
C ALA A 84 12.92 -6.58 -6.72
N THR A 85 13.58 -6.78 -5.58
CA THR A 85 14.74 -7.67 -5.46
C THR A 85 14.35 -9.12 -5.74
N GLU A 86 13.30 -9.63 -5.08
CA GLU A 86 12.84 -11.02 -5.25
C GLU A 86 12.48 -11.33 -6.71
N TYR A 87 11.83 -10.41 -7.41
CA TYR A 87 11.45 -10.56 -8.81
C TYR A 87 12.55 -10.19 -9.80
N GLY A 88 13.68 -9.67 -9.34
CA GLY A 88 14.75 -9.16 -10.20
C GLY A 88 14.33 -7.95 -11.04
N ASP A 89 13.41 -7.12 -10.55
CA ASP A 89 13.00 -5.87 -11.20
C ASP A 89 14.07 -4.78 -11.00
N LEU A 90 15.16 -4.91 -11.78
CA LEU A 90 16.25 -3.93 -11.81
C LEU A 90 15.78 -2.53 -12.23
N GLY A 91 14.68 -2.45 -12.98
CA GLY A 91 14.09 -1.18 -13.41
C GLY A 91 13.53 -0.41 -12.21
N GLU A 92 12.80 -1.09 -11.33
CA GLU A 92 12.26 -0.48 -10.12
C GLU A 92 13.35 -0.13 -9.10
N LEU A 93 14.31 -1.04 -8.87
CA LEU A 93 15.44 -0.76 -7.98
C LEU A 93 16.26 0.44 -8.47
N ARG A 94 16.51 0.54 -9.77
CA ARG A 94 17.18 1.70 -10.36
C ARG A 94 16.39 2.98 -10.21
N ARG A 95 15.06 2.94 -10.41
CA ARG A 95 14.20 4.11 -10.23
C ARG A 95 14.28 4.65 -8.81
N LEU A 96 14.24 3.76 -7.81
CA LEU A 96 14.37 4.13 -6.40
C LEU A 96 15.77 4.64 -6.06
N ALA A 97 16.81 3.99 -6.58
CA ALA A 97 18.21 4.42 -6.43
C ALA A 97 18.45 5.82 -7.01
N ASP A 98 17.90 6.11 -8.20
CA ASP A 98 17.98 7.41 -8.87
C ASP A 98 17.25 8.51 -8.06
N LYS A 99 16.26 8.13 -7.24
CA LYS A 99 15.60 9.01 -6.25
C LYS A 99 16.40 9.15 -4.94
N GLY A 100 17.56 8.51 -4.83
CA GLY A 100 18.44 8.57 -3.67
C GLY A 100 18.17 7.51 -2.60
N ASN A 101 17.38 6.47 -2.89
CA ASN A 101 17.22 5.36 -1.96
C ASN A 101 18.48 4.48 -1.95
N ALA A 102 19.20 4.50 -0.83
CA ALA A 102 20.46 3.79 -0.68
C ALA A 102 20.29 2.26 -0.70
N THR A 103 19.25 1.73 -0.06
CA THR A 103 18.96 0.29 -0.03
C THR A 103 18.69 -0.24 -1.43
N ALA A 104 17.90 0.47 -2.23
CA ALA A 104 17.64 0.08 -3.61
C ALA A 104 18.90 0.11 -4.48
N ALA A 105 19.80 1.09 -4.25
CA ALA A 105 21.07 1.18 -4.97
C ALA A 105 22.01 0.02 -4.62
N GLU A 106 22.04 -0.40 -3.35
CA GLU A 106 22.80 -1.57 -2.89
C GLU A 106 22.28 -2.85 -3.54
N GLN A 107 20.98 -3.10 -3.47
CA GLN A 107 20.33 -4.27 -4.07
C GLN A 107 20.55 -4.33 -5.59
N LEU A 108 20.45 -3.19 -6.28
CA LEU A 108 20.74 -3.11 -7.71
C LEU A 108 22.19 -3.48 -8.02
N ALA A 109 23.15 -3.02 -7.22
CA ALA A 109 24.56 -3.32 -7.42
C ALA A 109 24.87 -4.80 -7.17
N GLU A 110 24.23 -5.41 -6.16
CA GLU A 110 24.37 -6.84 -5.85
C GLU A 110 23.86 -7.70 -7.01
N LEU A 111 22.63 -7.45 -7.47
CA LEU A 111 22.00 -8.23 -8.56
C LEU A 111 22.66 -8.05 -9.93
N THR A 112 23.38 -6.95 -10.16
CA THR A 112 24.06 -6.70 -11.44
C THR A 112 25.53 -7.16 -11.46
N ALA A 113 26.06 -7.55 -10.31
CA ALA A 113 27.42 -8.08 -10.17
C ALA A 113 27.49 -9.62 -10.30
N GLU A 114 26.34 -10.30 -10.30
CA GLU A 114 26.18 -11.74 -10.50
C GLU A 114 26.18 -12.12 -12.00
#